data_AF-A0ABD0N935-F1
#
_entry.id   AF-A0ABD0N935-F1
#
_cell.length_a   1.000
_cell.length_b   1.000
_cell.length_c   1.000
_cell.angle_alpha   90.00
_cell.angle_beta   90.00
_cell.angle_gamma   90.00
#
_symmetry.space_group_name_H-M   'P 1'
#
loop_
_entity.id
_entity.type
_entity.pdbx_description
1 polymer ?
#
loop_
_entity_poly.entity_id
_entity_poly.type
_entity_poly.pdbx_seq_one_letter_code
_entity_poly.pdbx_strand_id
1 'polypeptide(L)'
;NSVLESRVHELEQMLDRERQLNQQRLSQKEQEMADMRQQMQEQLEEYQNLLDVKLMLDMEINAYRKMLEGEEKRLNLSPSPIQQSSVSRTHAQPVRKHWAKKRKHEGTSSGLSPSYKLSQHSSSRGNVSIDEIDLDGRYITLKNNSDK
;
A
#
# COMPACT_ATOMS: atom_id res chain seq x y z
N ASN A 1 -32.07 43.68 -37.37
CA ASN A 1 -31.26 42.49 -37.68
C ASN A 1 -29.78 42.65 -37.35
N SER A 2 -29.09 43.70 -37.80
CA SER A 2 -27.65 43.92 -37.51
C SER A 2 -27.21 43.79 -36.02
N VAL A 3 -28.00 44.31 -35.06
CA VAL A 3 -27.67 44.18 -33.62
C VAL A 3 -27.72 42.72 -33.13
N LEU A 4 -28.68 41.93 -33.62
CA LEU A 4 -28.80 40.51 -33.28
C LEU A 4 -27.68 39.70 -33.92
N GLU A 5 -27.34 39.98 -35.18
CA GLU A 5 -26.21 39.35 -35.88
C GLU A 5 -24.88 39.63 -35.17
N SER A 6 -24.65 40.88 -34.75
CA SER A 6 -23.46 41.24 -33.97
C SER A 6 -23.41 40.50 -32.63
N ARG A 7 -24.55 40.32 -31.97
CA ARG A 7 -24.62 39.62 -30.68
C ARG A 7 -24.39 38.12 -30.83
N VAL A 8 -24.93 37.49 -31.88
CA VAL A 8 -24.67 36.08 -32.21
C VAL A 8 -23.18 35.88 -32.45
N HIS A 9 -22.57 36.74 -33.27
CA HIS A 9 -21.14 36.65 -33.57
C HIS A 9 -20.26 36.81 -32.33
N GLU A 10 -20.60 37.73 -31.42
CA GLU A 10 -19.89 37.90 -30.15
C GLU A 10 -19.97 36.64 -29.27
N LEU A 11 -21.16 36.02 -29.18
CA LEU A 11 -21.36 34.80 -28.40
C LEU A 11 -20.60 33.60 -29.00
N GLU A 12 -20.56 33.47 -30.32
CA GLU A 12 -19.76 32.45 -31.01
C GLU A 12 -18.27 32.62 -30.71
N GLN A 13 -17.74 33.85 -30.81
CA GLN A 13 -16.36 34.12 -30.44
C GLN A 13 -16.05 33.81 -28.97
N MET A 14 -16.98 34.13 -28.05
CA MET A 14 -16.81 33.80 -26.64
C MET A 14 -16.76 32.29 -26.41
N LEU A 15 -17.66 31.54 -27.06
CA LEU A 15 -17.70 30.08 -26.98
C LEU A 15 -16.41 29.45 -27.51
N ASP A 16 -15.89 29.94 -28.63
CA ASP A 16 -14.65 29.43 -29.21
C ASP A 16 -13.45 29.71 -28.31
N ARG A 17 -13.37 30.91 -27.71
CA ARG A 17 -12.34 31.21 -26.70
C ARG A 17 -12.45 30.29 -25.49
N GLU A 18 -13.65 30.06 -24.98
CA GLU A 18 -13.86 29.18 -23.83
C GLU A 18 -13.47 27.72 -24.15
N ARG A 19 -13.77 27.23 -25.36
CA ARG A 19 -13.33 25.92 -25.83
C ARG A 19 -11.81 25.83 -25.90
N GLN A 20 -11.14 26.84 -26.44
CA GLN A 20 -9.67 26.88 -26.51
C GLN A 20 -9.04 26.87 -25.12
N LEU A 21 -9.55 27.66 -24.18
CA LEU A 21 -9.07 27.69 -22.79
C LEU A 21 -9.27 26.35 -22.09
N ASN A 22 -10.44 25.71 -22.28
CA ASN A 22 -10.71 24.40 -21.73
C ASN A 22 -9.78 23.32 -22.32
N GLN A 23 -9.54 23.35 -23.63
CA GLN A 23 -8.63 22.41 -24.28
C GLN A 23 -7.18 22.59 -23.79
N GLN A 24 -6.74 23.83 -23.60
CA GLN A 24 -5.43 24.13 -23.05
C GLN A 24 -5.29 23.61 -21.61
N ARG A 25 -6.31 23.84 -20.77
CA ARG A 25 -6.33 23.34 -19.39
C ARG A 25 -6.30 21.81 -19.32
N LEU A 26 -7.04 21.15 -20.22
CA LEU A 26 -7.04 19.69 -20.32
C LEU A 26 -5.65 19.17 -20.70
N SER A 27 -5.03 19.76 -21.73
CA SER A 27 -3.69 19.39 -22.17
C SER A 27 -2.64 19.59 -21.06
N GLN A 28 -2.72 20.67 -20.29
CA GLN A 28 -1.84 20.88 -19.14
C GLN A 28 -2.00 19.78 -18.08
N LYS A 29 -3.24 19.35 -17.82
CA LYS A 29 -3.50 18.26 -16.86
C LYS A 29 -3.03 16.91 -17.37
N GLU A 30 -3.17 16.65 -18.67
CA GLU A 30 -2.62 15.44 -19.30
C GLU A 30 -1.09 15.38 -19.21
N GLN A 31 -0.42 16.52 -19.42
CA GLN A 31 1.03 16.63 -19.25
C GLN A 31 1.44 16.37 -17.78
N GLU A 32 0.78 17.02 -16.83
CA GLU A 32 1.04 16.81 -15.40
C GLU A 32 0.87 15.34 -14.99
N MET A 33 -0.15 14.66 -15.51
CA MET A 33 -0.34 13.21 -15.30
C MET A 33 0.76 12.37 -15.95
N ALA A 34 1.26 12.77 -17.12
CA ALA A 34 2.37 12.08 -17.78
C ALA A 34 3.67 12.22 -16.98
N ASP A 35 3.98 13.43 -16.53
CA ASP A 35 5.16 13.74 -15.71
C ASP A 35 5.12 12.95 -14.39
N MET A 36 3.97 12.90 -13.72
CA MET A 36 3.81 12.13 -12.48
C MET A 36 3.99 10.63 -12.70
N ARG A 37 3.49 10.08 -13.83
CA ARG A 37 3.71 8.67 -14.18
C ARG A 37 5.19 8.38 -14.43
N GLN A 38 5.91 9.29 -15.10
CA GLN A 38 7.34 9.14 -15.32
C GLN A 38 8.11 9.16 -13.98
N GLN A 39 7.83 10.12 -13.11
CA GLN A 39 8.46 10.18 -11.78
C GLN A 39 8.20 8.92 -10.95
N MET A 40 6.99 8.38 -11.00
CA MET A 40 6.66 7.12 -10.32
C MET A 40 7.48 5.95 -10.88
N GLN A 41 7.68 5.89 -12.19
CA GLN A 41 8.51 4.86 -12.82
C GLN A 41 9.98 4.99 -12.41
N GLU A 42 10.53 6.20 -12.43
CA GLU A 42 11.90 6.48 -11.97
C GLU A 42 12.09 6.06 -10.50
N GLN A 43 11.13 6.36 -9.62
CA GLN A 43 11.16 5.92 -8.22
C GLN A 43 11.14 4.40 -8.05
N LEU A 44 10.38 3.67 -8.88
CA LEU A 44 10.36 2.21 -8.85
C LEU A 44 11.72 1.62 -9.25
N GLU A 45 12.37 2.21 -10.25
CA GLU A 45 13.71 1.79 -10.70
C GLU A 45 14.77 2.07 -9.64
N GLU A 46 14.76 3.26 -9.03
CA GLU A 46 15.65 3.59 -7.91
C GLU A 46 15.46 2.66 -6.72
N TYR A 47 14.20 2.36 -6.38
CA TYR A 47 13.88 1.43 -5.29
C TYR A 47 14.38 0.01 -5.59
N GLN A 48 14.21 -0.48 -6.82
CA GLN A 48 14.71 -1.79 -7.21
C GLN A 48 16.24 -1.86 -7.12
N ASN A 49 16.94 -0.84 -7.61
CA ASN A 49 18.40 -0.77 -7.49
C ASN A 49 18.87 -0.80 -6.03
N LEU A 50 18.18 -0.05 -5.16
CA LEU A 50 18.49 -0.04 -3.73
C LEU A 50 18.19 -1.40 -3.06
N LEU A 51 17.09 -2.05 -3.46
CA LEU A 51 16.75 -3.39 -2.99
C LEU A 51 17.83 -4.41 -3.37
N ASP A 52 18.34 -4.35 -4.59
CA ASP A 52 19.40 -5.25 -5.06
C ASP A 52 20.69 -5.07 -4.24
N VAL A 53 21.08 -3.82 -3.97
CA VAL A 53 22.21 -3.51 -3.07
C VAL A 53 21.96 -4.07 -1.67
N LYS A 54 20.74 -3.92 -1.13
CA LYS A 54 20.39 -4.46 0.19
C LYS A 54 20.48 -5.99 0.22
N LEU A 55 20.02 -6.68 -0.83
CA LEU A 55 20.09 -8.14 -0.91
C LEU A 55 21.54 -8.63 -0.96
N MET A 56 22.41 -7.94 -1.71
CA MET A 56 23.85 -8.22 -1.72
C MET A 56 24.45 -8.07 -0.30
N LEU A 57 24.12 -6.99 0.40
CA LEU A 57 24.59 -6.76 1.77
C LEU A 57 24.07 -7.83 2.75
N ASP A 58 22.83 -8.28 2.63
CA ASP A 58 22.31 -9.39 3.43
C ASP A 58 23.10 -10.69 3.20
N MET A 59 23.48 -10.97 1.95
CA MET A 59 24.33 -12.11 1.62
C MET A 59 25.70 -12.00 2.26
N GLU A 60 26.32 -10.82 2.22
CA GLU A 60 27.60 -10.54 2.89
C GLU A 60 27.50 -10.72 4.41
N ILE A 61 26.49 -10.14 5.05
CA ILE A 61 26.25 -10.28 6.49
C ILE A 61 26.11 -11.76 6.88
N ASN A 62 25.36 -12.54 6.09
CA ASN A 62 25.21 -13.97 6.35
C ASN A 62 26.52 -14.74 6.16
N ALA A 63 27.35 -14.37 5.18
CA ALA A 63 28.67 -14.94 5.02
C ALA A 63 29.58 -14.63 6.22
N TYR A 64 29.60 -13.37 6.68
CA TYR A 64 30.36 -12.96 7.86
C TYR A 64 29.91 -13.69 9.13
N ARG A 65 28.60 -13.85 9.35
CA ARG A 65 28.06 -14.64 10.48
C ARG A 65 28.56 -16.08 10.46
N LYS A 66 28.49 -16.76 9.31
CA LYS A 66 28.97 -18.14 9.17
C LYS A 66 30.46 -18.28 9.43
N MET A 67 31.27 -17.32 8.98
CA MET A 67 32.70 -17.31 9.24
C MET A 67 32.99 -17.14 10.73
N LEU A 68 32.29 -16.22 11.41
CA LEU A 68 32.41 -16.03 12.86
C LEU A 68 31.98 -17.28 13.65
N GLU A 69 30.87 -17.92 13.28
CA GLU A 69 30.44 -19.18 13.91
C GLU A 69 31.51 -20.28 13.79
N GLY A 70 32.26 -20.32 12.69
CA GLY A 70 33.39 -21.23 12.50
C GLY A 70 34.56 -20.92 13.44
N GLU A 71 34.92 -19.64 13.57
CA GLU A 71 35.98 -19.20 14.47
C GLU A 71 35.63 -19.39 15.95
N GLU A 72 34.39 -19.08 16.36
CA GLU A 72 33.91 -19.29 17.74
C GLU A 72 33.98 -20.76 18.16
N LYS A 73 33.66 -21.69 17.24
CA LYS A 73 33.81 -23.14 17.46
C LYS A 73 35.27 -23.54 17.63
N ARG A 74 36.19 -23.03 16.80
CA ARG A 74 37.63 -23.31 16.91
C ARG A 74 38.22 -22.80 18.22
N LEU A 75 37.74 -21.65 18.68
CA LEU A 75 38.21 -21.00 19.91
C LEU A 75 37.50 -21.51 21.18
N ASN A 76 36.60 -22.50 21.08
CA ASN A 76 35.74 -22.98 22.17
C ASN A 76 34.94 -21.85 22.87
N LEU A 77 34.64 -20.78 22.15
CA LEU A 77 33.86 -19.64 22.64
C LEU A 77 32.35 -19.87 22.52
N SER A 78 31.92 -21.08 22.11
CA SER A 78 30.51 -21.45 22.05
C SER A 78 29.84 -21.09 23.37
N PRO A 79 28.84 -20.19 23.38
CA PRO A 79 28.12 -19.89 24.60
C PRO A 79 27.45 -21.20 25.05
N SER A 80 27.87 -21.69 26.21
CA SER A 80 27.10 -22.66 26.97
C SER A 80 25.64 -22.17 27.00
N PRO A 81 24.63 -23.03 26.78
CA PRO A 81 23.24 -22.58 26.73
C PRO A 81 22.96 -21.84 28.03
N ILE A 82 22.73 -20.54 27.93
CA ILE A 82 22.43 -19.67 29.06
C ILE A 82 21.16 -20.23 29.68
N GLN A 83 21.31 -20.99 30.75
CA GLN A 83 20.23 -21.37 31.63
C GLN A 83 19.72 -20.06 32.22
N GLN A 84 18.63 -19.54 31.66
CA GLN A 84 17.91 -18.43 32.25
C GLN A 84 17.45 -18.87 33.64
N SER A 85 18.23 -18.52 34.66
CA SER A 85 17.87 -18.71 36.05
C SER A 85 16.59 -17.92 36.30
N SER A 86 15.49 -18.66 36.48
CA SER A 86 14.18 -18.14 36.85
C SER A 86 14.30 -17.40 38.19
N VAL A 87 14.35 -16.07 38.14
CA VAL A 87 14.12 -15.25 39.32
C VAL A 87 12.61 -15.22 39.57
N SER A 88 12.18 -15.97 40.58
CA SER A 88 10.82 -15.95 41.11
C SER A 88 10.43 -14.52 41.50
N ARG A 89 9.47 -13.93 40.76
CA ARG A 89 8.74 -12.74 41.21
C ARG A 89 7.30 -13.13 41.49
N THR A 90 6.90 -12.86 42.73
CA THR A 90 5.61 -13.15 43.30
C THR A 90 4.53 -12.19 42.77
N HIS A 91 3.38 -12.79 42.44
CA HIS A 91 2.02 -12.24 42.56
C HIS A 91 1.60 -11.01 41.71
N ALA A 92 0.98 -11.28 40.55
CA ALA A 92 -0.20 -10.54 40.07
C ALA A 92 -0.96 -11.40 39.03
N GLN A 93 -2.28 -11.49 39.17
CA GLN A 93 -3.15 -12.43 38.45
C GLN A 93 -3.32 -12.13 36.95
N PRO A 94 -3.47 -13.15 36.09
CA PRO A 94 -3.84 -12.96 34.70
C PRO A 94 -5.37 -13.02 34.50
N VAL A 95 -5.97 -11.94 34.00
CA VAL A 95 -7.34 -11.92 33.50
C VAL A 95 -7.39 -12.71 32.19
N ARG A 96 -8.15 -13.82 32.21
CA ARG A 96 -8.38 -14.71 31.06
C ARG A 96 -9.16 -13.97 29.96
N LYS A 97 -8.59 -13.84 28.77
CA LYS A 97 -9.36 -13.50 27.56
C LYS A 97 -9.80 -14.79 26.87
N HIS A 98 -11.11 -14.97 26.77
CA HIS A 98 -11.77 -16.07 26.09
C HIS A 98 -11.39 -16.06 24.59
N TRP A 99 -10.72 -17.12 24.13
CA TRP A 99 -10.50 -17.40 22.72
C TRP A 99 -11.82 -17.84 22.07
N ALA A 100 -12.39 -17.00 21.22
CA ALA A 100 -13.57 -17.32 20.44
C ALA A 100 -13.18 -18.06 19.14
N LYS A 101 -13.69 -19.29 19.00
CA LYS A 101 -13.59 -20.15 17.83
C LYS A 101 -14.01 -19.41 16.55
N LYS A 102 -13.09 -19.24 15.58
CA LYS A 102 -13.46 -18.91 14.20
C LYS A 102 -13.60 -20.20 13.38
N ARG A 103 -14.79 -20.32 12.78
CA ARG A 103 -15.25 -21.43 11.95
C ARG A 103 -14.45 -21.48 10.64
N LYS A 104 -14.07 -22.70 10.27
CA LYS A 104 -13.47 -23.10 8.99
C LYS A 104 -14.50 -22.86 7.87
N HIS A 105 -14.14 -22.12 6.83
CA HIS A 105 -14.87 -22.09 5.57
C HIS A 105 -13.98 -22.69 4.49
N GLU A 106 -14.38 -23.88 4.04
CA GLU A 106 -13.78 -24.63 2.95
C GLU A 106 -14.38 -24.08 1.65
N GLY A 107 -13.53 -23.61 0.75
CA GLY A 107 -13.90 -23.17 -0.59
C GLY A 107 -12.83 -23.63 -1.55
N THR A 108 -13.10 -24.77 -2.18
CA THR A 108 -12.31 -25.41 -3.23
C THR A 108 -12.51 -24.72 -4.59
N SER A 109 -11.48 -24.89 -5.44
CA SER A 109 -11.35 -24.53 -6.88
C SER A 109 -10.95 -23.07 -7.14
N SER A 110 -10.01 -22.73 -8.02
CA SER A 110 -9.07 -23.46 -8.87
C SER A 110 -8.31 -22.38 -9.65
N GLY A 111 -6.97 -22.44 -9.71
CA GLY A 111 -6.19 -21.58 -10.62
C GLY A 111 -4.94 -21.01 -9.96
N LEU A 112 -3.79 -21.32 -10.55
CA LEU A 112 -2.45 -21.02 -10.11
C LEU A 112 -2.22 -19.50 -9.99
N SER A 113 -2.06 -18.98 -8.78
CA SER A 113 -1.45 -17.67 -8.49
C SER A 113 -0.91 -17.68 -7.06
N PRO A 114 0.28 -17.11 -6.77
CA PRO A 114 0.80 -16.99 -5.41
C PRO A 114 -0.20 -16.21 -4.54
N SER A 115 -0.96 -16.93 -3.71
CA SER A 115 -2.01 -16.35 -2.88
C SER A 115 -1.38 -15.60 -1.70
N TYR A 116 -1.04 -14.32 -1.91
CA TYR A 116 -0.91 -13.41 -0.78
C TYR A 116 -2.33 -13.15 -0.26
N LYS A 117 -2.65 -13.65 0.94
CA LYS A 117 -3.91 -13.29 1.59
C LYS A 117 -3.78 -11.86 2.11
N LEU A 118 -4.08 -10.87 1.26
CA LEU A 118 -4.19 -9.48 1.69
C LEU A 118 -5.43 -9.33 2.57
N SER A 119 -5.25 -9.32 3.89
CA SER A 119 -6.33 -8.96 4.81
C SER A 119 -6.48 -7.44 4.80
N GLN A 120 -7.43 -6.94 4.02
CA GLN A 120 -7.74 -5.51 3.98
C GLN A 120 -8.71 -5.19 5.12
N HIS A 121 -8.25 -4.38 6.08
CA HIS A 121 -9.09 -3.84 7.14
C HIS A 121 -9.11 -2.31 7.00
N SER A 122 -10.15 -1.78 6.35
CA SER A 122 -10.44 -0.35 6.31
C SER A 122 -11.28 0.02 7.53
N SER A 123 -10.84 1.03 8.27
CA SER A 123 -11.63 1.65 9.34
C SER A 123 -11.77 3.14 9.05
N SER A 124 -13.00 3.65 8.97
CA SER A 124 -13.28 5.09 8.91
C SER A 124 -13.99 5.53 10.18
N ARG A 125 -13.72 6.77 10.61
CA ARG A 125 -14.29 7.39 11.83
C ARG A 125 -15.44 8.36 11.54
N GLY A 126 -15.87 8.43 10.29
CA GLY A 126 -16.92 9.36 9.84
C GLY A 126 -18.28 8.69 9.67
N ASN A 127 -19.29 9.51 9.39
CA ASN A 127 -20.66 9.07 9.12
C ASN A 127 -20.80 8.27 7.81
N VAL A 128 -19.73 8.12 7.03
CA VAL A 128 -19.68 7.30 5.80
C VAL A 128 -18.47 6.37 5.87
N SER A 129 -18.68 5.08 5.57
CA SER A 129 -17.64 4.05 5.51
C SER A 129 -17.62 3.33 4.17
N ILE A 130 -16.45 2.85 3.76
CA ILE A 130 -16.30 2.01 2.56
C ILE A 130 -16.49 0.55 2.98
N ASP A 131 -17.46 -0.13 2.38
CA ASP A 131 -17.83 -1.51 2.74
C ASP A 131 -17.11 -2.52 1.82
N GLU A 132 -17.09 -2.24 0.52
CA GLU A 132 -16.46 -3.09 -0.50
C GLU A 132 -15.76 -2.26 -1.58
N ILE A 133 -14.67 -2.81 -2.11
CA ILE A 133 -13.89 -2.26 -3.22
C ILE A 133 -13.75 -3.38 -4.26
N ASP A 134 -14.18 -3.12 -5.50
CA ASP A 134 -13.93 -4.03 -6.63
C ASP A 134 -12.42 -4.19 -6.84
N LEU A 135 -11.93 -5.43 -6.95
CA LEU A 135 -10.49 -5.68 -7.11
C LEU A 135 -9.93 -5.13 -8.43
N ASP A 136 -10.80 -4.98 -9.43
CA ASP A 136 -10.49 -4.37 -10.72
C ASP A 136 -10.66 -2.83 -10.70
N GLY A 137 -11.03 -2.25 -9.55
CA GLY A 137 -11.13 -0.80 -9.34
C GLY A 137 -12.30 -0.10 -10.05
N ARG A 138 -13.30 -0.84 -10.55
CA ARG A 138 -14.41 -0.25 -11.32
C ARG A 138 -15.42 0.47 -10.46
N TYR A 139 -15.60 0.04 -9.22
CA TYR A 139 -16.55 0.65 -8.29
C TYR A 139 -16.13 0.45 -6.84
N ILE A 140 -16.71 1.29 -5.98
CA ILE A 140 -16.64 1.16 -4.53
C ILE A 140 -18.06 1.31 -3.96
N THR A 141 -18.34 0.60 -2.88
CA THR A 141 -19.62 0.69 -2.17
C THR A 141 -19.44 1.50 -0.89
N LEU A 142 -20.20 2.60 -0.80
CA LEU A 142 -20.23 3.46 0.39
C LEU A 142 -21.45 3.16 1.24
N LYS A 143 -21.27 3.11 2.55
CA LYS A 143 -22.32 2.93 3.54
C LYS A 143 -22.46 4.18 4.39
N ASN A 144 -23.68 4.71 4.46
CA ASN A 144 -24.01 5.80 5.36
C ASN A 144 -24.36 5.25 6.76
N ASN A 145 -23.62 5.69 7.77
CA ASN A 145 -23.77 5.34 9.17
C ASN A 145 -24.35 6.50 10.00
N SER A 146 -24.92 7.53 9.36
CA SER A 146 -25.50 8.71 10.05
C SER A 146 -26.71 8.38 10.93
N ASP A 147 -27.37 7.25 10.69
CA ASP A 147 -28.59 6.83 11.40
C ASP A 147 -28.31 5.89 12.59
N LYS A 148 -27.06 5.85 13.10
CA LYS A 148 -26.68 5.14 14.34
C LYS A 148 -26.33 6.09 15.47
#